data_AF-A0A2E1EMA6-F1
#
_entry.id   AF-A0A2E1EMA6-F1
#
_cell.length_a   1.000
_cell.length_b   1.000
_cell.length_c   1.000
_cell.angle_alpha   90.00
_cell.angle_beta   90.00
_cell.angle_gamma   90.00
#
_symmetry.space_group_name_H-M   'P 1'
#
loop_
_entity.id
_entity.type
_entity.pdbx_description
1 polymer ?
#
loop_
_entity_poly.entity_id
_entity_poly.type
_entity_poly.pdbx_seq_one_letter_code
_entity_poly.pdbx_strand_id
1 'polypeptide(L)'
;MPYEIVNGKIDMEASYDNFLITFYNDNQGNIVTLTSKFEQALDDPIFFNKKAKEIKIDKENLEKYVGDYKFNSSSGCKTYLKDNVLYVFISGQPEYELYPIEENVFAFKKLKGYKVKFEVNKKDEVTEISFIQPNGTFNAKRN
;
A
#
# COMPACT_ATOMS: atom_id res chain seq x y z
N MET A 1 -5.81 21.55 18.12
CA MET A 1 -7.25 21.81 18.13
C MET A 1 -7.46 23.09 18.93
N PRO A 2 -8.03 24.17 18.38
CA PRO A 2 -8.35 25.35 19.18
C PRO A 2 -9.45 24.98 20.18
N TYR A 3 -9.25 25.34 21.44
CA TYR A 3 -10.21 25.15 22.51
C TYR A 3 -11.11 26.37 22.57
N GLU A 4 -12.42 26.18 22.67
CA GLU A 4 -13.32 27.28 23.01
C GLU A 4 -13.11 27.65 24.48
N ILE A 5 -12.92 28.95 24.71
CA ILE A 5 -12.73 29.52 26.04
C ILE A 5 -14.02 30.24 26.40
N VAL A 6 -14.76 29.67 27.35
CA VAL A 6 -15.94 30.31 27.94
C VAL A 6 -15.56 30.83 29.31
N ASN A 7 -15.72 32.14 29.53
CA ASN A 7 -15.39 32.82 30.80
C ASN A 7 -13.94 32.55 31.28
N GLY A 8 -12.97 32.53 30.37
CA GLY A 8 -11.56 32.38 30.70
C GLY A 8 -11.13 30.97 31.13
N LYS A 9 -12.03 29.98 31.01
CA LYS A 9 -11.73 28.56 31.21
C LYS A 9 -11.96 27.81 29.91
N ILE A 10 -11.19 26.75 29.70
CA ILE A 10 -11.47 25.79 28.63
C ILE A 10 -12.86 25.23 28.88
N ASP A 11 -13.75 25.37 27.91
CA ASP A 11 -15.08 24.79 28.00
C ASP A 11 -14.97 23.26 27.96
N MET A 12 -15.30 22.62 29.09
CA MET A 12 -15.36 21.16 29.23
C MET A 12 -16.80 20.63 29.14
N GLU A 13 -17.79 21.51 29.00
CA GLU A 13 -19.22 21.16 28.82
C GLU A 13 -19.60 21.03 27.33
N ALA A 14 -18.75 21.50 26.42
CA ALA A 14 -18.85 21.16 25.00
C ALA A 14 -18.87 19.63 24.86
N SER A 15 -20.06 19.06 24.60
CA SER A 15 -20.23 17.64 24.40
C SER A 15 -19.47 17.22 23.13
N TYR A 16 -18.29 16.66 23.33
CA TYR A 16 -17.54 15.95 22.30
C TYR A 16 -18.20 14.59 21.94
N ASP A 17 -19.41 14.29 22.45
CA ASP A 17 -20.11 13.01 22.25
C ASP A 17 -20.50 12.74 20.79
N ASN A 18 -20.34 13.71 19.88
CA ASN A 18 -20.69 13.57 18.47
C ASN A 18 -19.48 13.48 17.52
N PHE A 19 -18.26 13.28 18.05
CA PHE A 19 -17.10 13.06 17.18
C PHE A 19 -17.11 11.65 16.58
N LEU A 20 -17.85 11.49 15.49
CA LEU A 20 -17.95 10.23 14.76
C LEU A 20 -16.76 10.07 13.82
N ILE A 21 -16.06 8.95 13.99
CA ILE A 21 -15.09 8.46 13.02
C ILE A 21 -15.70 7.27 12.29
N THR A 22 -15.68 7.29 10.97
CA THR A 22 -16.02 6.11 10.15
C THR A 22 -14.78 5.57 9.46
N PHE A 23 -14.62 4.25 9.49
CA PHE A 23 -13.53 3.55 8.82
C PHE A 23 -14.07 2.79 7.62
N TYR A 24 -13.39 2.90 6.48
CA TYR A 24 -13.66 2.06 5.30
C TYR A 24 -12.52 1.06 5.12
N ASN A 25 -12.91 -0.18 4.87
CA ASN A 25 -11.99 -1.29 4.62
C ASN A 25 -11.92 -1.60 3.12
N ASP A 26 -10.78 -2.15 2.67
CA ASP A 26 -10.70 -2.82 1.38
C ASP A 26 -11.27 -4.26 1.45
N ASN A 27 -11.31 -4.95 0.30
CA ASN A 27 -11.77 -6.34 0.20
C ASN A 27 -10.91 -7.34 0.98
N GLN A 28 -9.74 -6.93 1.49
CA GLN A 28 -8.84 -7.75 2.30
C GLN A 28 -9.00 -7.44 3.80
N GLY A 29 -9.95 -6.58 4.18
CA GLY A 29 -10.21 -6.18 5.57
C GLY A 29 -9.23 -5.14 6.11
N ASN A 30 -8.37 -4.53 5.27
CA ASN A 30 -7.49 -3.46 5.72
C ASN A 30 -8.23 -2.14 5.76
N ILE A 31 -8.07 -1.37 6.85
CA ILE A 31 -8.53 0.02 6.90
C ILE A 31 -7.75 0.85 5.87
N VAL A 32 -8.45 1.38 4.87
CA VAL A 32 -7.89 2.20 3.79
C VAL A 32 -8.29 3.66 3.89
N THR A 33 -9.40 3.97 4.55
CA THR A 33 -9.88 5.35 4.71
C THR A 33 -10.45 5.59 6.10
N LEU A 34 -10.14 6.75 6.65
CA LEU A 34 -10.81 7.33 7.80
C LEU A 34 -11.59 8.56 7.34
N THR A 35 -12.82 8.73 7.82
CA THR A 35 -13.60 9.95 7.59
C THR A 35 -14.16 10.50 8.89
N SER A 36 -14.20 11.83 9.01
CA SER A 36 -14.85 12.52 10.11
C SER A 36 -15.20 13.95 9.73
N LYS A 37 -16.23 14.51 10.38
CA LYS A 37 -16.65 15.90 10.23
C LYS A 37 -15.84 16.80 11.17
N PHE A 38 -14.55 16.95 10.86
CA PHE A 38 -13.63 17.78 11.66
C PHE A 38 -13.93 19.28 11.59
N GLU A 39 -14.43 19.75 10.45
CA GLU A 39 -14.71 21.16 10.20
C GLU A 39 -16.21 21.39 10.19
N GLN A 40 -16.72 22.10 11.19
CA GLN A 40 -18.17 22.34 11.34
C GLN A 40 -18.76 23.13 10.16
N ALA A 41 -17.94 23.96 9.52
CA ALA A 41 -18.33 24.78 8.37
C ALA A 41 -18.46 23.98 7.05
N LEU A 42 -18.05 22.70 7.03
CA LEU A 42 -18.22 21.83 5.88
C LEU A 42 -19.46 20.96 6.05
N ASP A 43 -20.28 20.88 5.02
CA ASP A 43 -21.45 19.99 5.02
C ASP A 43 -21.00 18.52 5.00
N ASP A 44 -20.05 18.20 4.13
CA ASP A 44 -19.48 16.86 3.92
C ASP A 44 -18.31 16.54 4.86
N PRO A 45 -18.13 15.25 5.24
CA PRO A 45 -17.00 14.83 6.07
C PRO A 45 -15.69 14.79 5.27
N ILE A 46 -14.57 14.97 5.96
CA ILE A 46 -13.23 14.97 5.35
C ILE A 46 -12.70 13.54 5.26
N PHE A 47 -12.25 13.13 4.07
CA PHE A 47 -11.70 11.80 3.80
C PHE A 47 -10.17 11.78 3.88
N PHE A 48 -9.65 10.93 4.75
CA PHE A 48 -8.23 10.66 4.93
C PHE A 48 -7.90 9.27 4.38
N ASN A 49 -7.32 9.24 3.18
CA ASN A 49 -6.87 8.01 2.54
C ASN A 49 -5.51 7.57 3.11
N LYS A 50 -5.42 6.33 3.61
CA LYS A 50 -4.17 5.74 4.10
C LYS A 50 -3.18 5.63 2.93
N LYS A 51 -2.00 6.22 3.09
CA LYS A 51 -0.88 6.06 2.17
C LYS A 51 0.07 5.00 2.71
N ALA A 52 0.53 4.10 1.84
CA ALA A 52 1.61 3.20 2.22
C ALA A 52 2.88 4.03 2.46
N LYS A 53 3.58 3.76 3.57
CA LYS A 53 4.82 4.44 3.89
C LYS A 53 5.94 3.73 3.13
N GLU A 54 6.57 4.45 2.22
CA GLU A 54 7.77 3.98 1.53
C GLU A 54 8.89 3.82 2.56
N ILE A 55 9.51 2.64 2.59
CA ILE A 55 10.69 2.37 3.41
C ILE A 55 11.95 2.51 2.55
N LYS A 56 13.09 2.84 3.15
CA LYS A 56 14.35 2.82 2.40
C LYS A 56 14.89 1.39 2.40
N ILE A 57 15.22 0.88 1.22
CA ILE A 57 15.95 -0.38 1.03
C ILE A 57 17.25 -0.04 0.29
N ASP A 58 18.38 -0.55 0.78
CA ASP A 58 19.67 -0.40 0.11
C ASP A 58 19.67 -1.13 -1.24
N LYS A 59 20.34 -0.54 -2.24
CA LYS A 59 20.35 -1.05 -3.63
C LYS A 59 20.76 -2.51 -3.74
N GLU A 60 21.76 -2.93 -2.96
CA GLU A 60 22.29 -4.30 -2.93
C GLU A 60 21.20 -5.33 -2.58
N ASN A 61 20.15 -4.90 -1.86
CA ASN A 61 19.03 -5.75 -1.51
C ASN A 61 17.96 -5.86 -2.62
N LEU A 62 18.00 -5.03 -3.67
CA LEU A 62 16.99 -5.05 -4.73
C LEU A 62 17.31 -6.06 -5.85
N GLU A 63 18.58 -6.37 -6.06
CA GLU A 63 19.01 -7.24 -7.16
C GLU A 63 18.44 -8.65 -7.05
N LYS A 64 18.24 -9.16 -5.83
CA LYS A 64 17.67 -10.51 -5.61
C LYS A 64 16.25 -10.66 -6.17
N TYR A 65 15.49 -9.57 -6.25
CA TYR A 65 14.13 -9.56 -6.79
C TYR A 65 14.06 -9.54 -8.31
N VAL A 66 15.17 -9.25 -9.00
CA VAL A 66 15.24 -9.24 -10.48
C VAL A 66 15.18 -10.66 -11.02
N GLY A 67 14.32 -10.88 -12.01
CA GLY A 67 14.19 -12.17 -12.67
C GLY A 67 12.91 -12.33 -13.49
N ASP A 68 12.79 -13.51 -14.09
CA ASP A 68 11.60 -13.95 -14.81
C ASP A 68 10.81 -14.92 -13.94
N TYR A 69 9.49 -14.74 -13.94
CA TYR A 69 8.56 -15.55 -13.16
C TYR A 69 7.42 -16.03 -14.04
N LYS A 70 6.91 -17.21 -13.74
CA LYS A 70 5.87 -17.87 -14.52
C LYS A 70 4.66 -18.20 -13.66
N PHE A 71 3.49 -17.76 -14.13
CA PHE A 71 2.22 -18.15 -13.53
C PHE A 71 1.92 -19.61 -13.85
N ASN A 72 0.92 -20.20 -13.19
CA ASN A 72 0.42 -21.54 -13.57
C ASN A 72 -0.23 -21.58 -14.97
N SER A 73 -0.36 -20.42 -15.63
CA SER A 73 -0.81 -20.28 -17.01
C SER A 73 0.38 -20.24 -18.00
N SER A 74 0.10 -20.01 -19.28
CA SER A 74 1.15 -19.75 -20.29
C SER A 74 1.81 -18.37 -20.16
N SER A 75 1.34 -17.53 -19.24
CA SER A 75 1.83 -16.16 -19.04
C SER A 75 2.96 -16.11 -18.02
N GLY A 76 3.74 -15.03 -18.06
CA GLY A 76 4.79 -14.74 -17.08
C GLY A 76 4.93 -13.25 -16.83
N CYS A 77 5.78 -12.92 -15.87
CA CYS A 77 6.17 -11.55 -15.59
C CYS A 77 7.69 -11.45 -15.43
N LYS A 78 8.21 -10.27 -15.72
CA LYS A 78 9.61 -9.93 -15.52
C LYS A 78 9.73 -8.79 -14.53
N THR A 79 10.67 -8.89 -13.60
CA THR A 79 11.09 -7.77 -12.75
C THR A 79 12.50 -7.34 -13.12
N TYR A 80 12.76 -6.03 -13.08
CA TYR A 80 14.05 -5.45 -13.46
C TYR A 80 14.25 -4.09 -12.79
N LEU A 81 15.50 -3.61 -12.80
CA LEU A 81 15.84 -2.30 -12.27
C LEU A 81 15.93 -1.26 -13.38
N LYS A 82 15.39 -0.07 -13.12
CA LYS A 82 15.61 1.15 -13.90
C LYS A 82 15.95 2.26 -12.92
N ASP A 83 17.14 2.84 -13.06
CA ASP A 83 17.65 3.89 -12.16
C ASP A 83 17.55 3.51 -10.67
N ASN A 84 17.88 2.26 -10.33
CA ASN A 84 17.78 1.65 -8.99
C ASN A 84 16.35 1.54 -8.42
N VAL A 85 15.33 1.67 -9.26
CA VAL A 85 13.94 1.42 -8.88
C VAL A 85 13.50 0.09 -9.49
N LEU A 86 12.79 -0.72 -8.70
CA LEU A 86 12.27 -2.00 -9.16
C LEU A 86 11.01 -1.80 -10.00
N TYR A 87 10.98 -2.43 -11.17
CA TYR A 87 9.85 -2.46 -12.08
C TYR A 87 9.34 -3.87 -12.24
N VAL A 88 8.05 -4.00 -12.56
CA VAL A 88 7.43 -5.23 -13.00
C VAL A 88 6.73 -5.04 -14.34
N PHE A 89 6.90 -6.02 -15.22
CA PHE A 89 6.30 -6.05 -16.55
C PHE A 89 5.59 -7.39 -16.76
N ILE A 90 4.35 -7.33 -17.22
CA ILE A 90 3.54 -8.47 -17.62
C ILE A 90 3.18 -8.25 -19.09
N SER A 91 3.38 -9.26 -19.94
CA SER A 91 3.07 -9.14 -21.37
C SER A 91 1.60 -8.73 -21.58
N GLY A 92 1.37 -7.72 -22.44
CA GLY A 92 0.05 -7.15 -22.67
C GLY A 92 -0.38 -6.06 -21.68
N GLN A 93 0.48 -5.68 -20.72
CA GLN A 93 0.24 -4.59 -19.78
C GLN A 93 1.39 -3.56 -19.82
N PRO A 94 1.16 -2.32 -19.34
CA PRO A 94 2.25 -1.37 -19.11
C PRO A 94 3.26 -1.89 -18.08
N GLU A 95 4.49 -1.36 -18.12
CA GLU A 95 5.44 -1.53 -17.02
C GLU A 95 5.01 -0.69 -15.81
N TYR A 96 5.21 -1.24 -14.60
CA TYR A 96 4.88 -0.55 -13.36
C TYR A 96 6.09 -0.41 -12.45
N GLU A 97 6.25 0.81 -11.95
CA GLU A 97 7.20 1.15 -10.90
C GLU A 97 6.70 0.64 -9.54
N LEU A 98 7.60 0.00 -8.80
CA LEU A 98 7.37 -0.54 -7.46
C LEU A 98 8.18 0.25 -6.43
N TYR A 99 7.60 0.44 -5.25
CA TYR A 99 8.32 1.00 -4.10
C TYR A 99 8.13 0.08 -2.88
N PRO A 100 9.19 -0.12 -2.08
CA PRO A 100 9.13 -1.01 -0.93
C PRO A 100 8.29 -0.41 0.19
N ILE A 101 7.51 -1.27 0.85
CA ILE A 101 6.65 -0.87 1.96
C ILE A 101 6.89 -1.71 3.21
N GLU A 102 7.35 -2.95 3.05
CA GLU A 102 7.73 -3.89 4.11
C GLU A 102 8.83 -4.82 3.58
N GLU A 103 9.37 -5.69 4.43
CA GLU A 103 10.36 -6.68 4.00
C GLU A 103 9.78 -7.59 2.91
N ASN A 104 10.44 -7.64 1.74
CA ASN A 104 10.01 -8.39 0.56
C ASN A 104 8.62 -8.00 0.00
N VAL A 105 8.02 -6.88 0.45
CA VAL A 105 6.71 -6.42 -0.04
C VAL A 105 6.84 -5.04 -0.66
N PHE A 106 6.30 -4.91 -1.87
CA PHE A 106 6.33 -3.69 -2.65
C PHE A 106 4.92 -3.29 -3.07
N ALA A 107 4.66 -1.99 -3.09
CA ALA A 107 3.43 -1.43 -3.64
C ALA A 107 3.68 -0.82 -5.01
N PHE A 108 2.63 -0.73 -5.82
CA PHE A 108 2.66 -0.10 -7.13
C PHE A 108 2.53 1.42 -7.00
N LYS A 109 3.42 2.20 -7.63
CA LYS A 109 3.36 3.68 -7.55
C LYS A 109 2.04 4.25 -8.10
N LYS A 110 1.49 3.61 -9.14
CA LYS A 110 0.28 4.07 -9.87
C LYS A 110 -1.00 3.32 -9.51
N LEU A 111 -0.93 2.16 -8.85
CA LEU A 111 -2.10 1.31 -8.57
C LEU A 111 -2.33 1.21 -7.05
N LYS A 112 -3.35 1.91 -6.55
CA LYS A 112 -3.73 1.88 -5.13
C LYS A 112 -4.35 0.53 -4.76
N GLY A 113 -3.93 -0.04 -3.64
CA GLY A 113 -4.43 -1.33 -3.14
C GLY A 113 -3.79 -2.56 -3.80
N TYR A 114 -2.87 -2.36 -4.76
CA TYR A 114 -2.11 -3.43 -5.40
C TYR A 114 -0.74 -3.53 -4.73
N LYS A 115 -0.29 -4.77 -4.51
CA LYS A 115 1.03 -5.07 -3.95
C LYS A 115 1.64 -6.28 -4.65
N VAL A 116 2.95 -6.40 -4.59
CA VAL A 116 3.66 -7.66 -4.82
C VAL A 116 4.37 -8.08 -3.54
N LYS A 117 4.38 -9.38 -3.26
CA LYS A 117 5.19 -9.98 -2.21
C LYS A 117 6.12 -11.00 -2.84
N PHE A 118 7.39 -10.95 -2.48
CA PHE A 118 8.37 -11.96 -2.85
C PHE A 118 8.52 -12.98 -1.72
N GLU A 119 8.49 -14.26 -2.07
CA GLU A 119 8.87 -15.32 -1.14
C GLU A 119 10.37 -15.56 -1.27
N VAL A 120 11.08 -15.47 -0.15
CA VAL A 120 12.54 -15.60 -0.06
C VAL A 120 12.86 -16.80 0.84
N ASN A 121 13.68 -17.71 0.33
CA ASN A 121 14.04 -18.91 1.07
C ASN A 121 15.16 -18.65 2.12
N LYS A 122 15.53 -19.68 2.89
CA LYS A 122 16.58 -19.57 3.92
C LYS A 122 17.99 -19.24 3.39
N LYS A 123 18.20 -19.30 2.07
CA LYS A 123 19.46 -18.97 1.39
C LYS A 123 19.44 -17.56 0.77
N ASP A 124 18.43 -16.75 1.11
CA ASP A 124 18.18 -15.42 0.54
C ASP A 124 17.86 -15.43 -0.97
N GLU A 125 17.39 -16.56 -1.50
CA GLU A 125 16.97 -16.68 -2.89
C GLU A 125 15.46 -16.47 -2.99
N VAL A 126 15.05 -15.57 -3.89
CA VAL A 126 13.64 -15.40 -4.25
C VAL A 126 13.15 -16.64 -5.00
N THR A 127 12.03 -17.22 -4.57
CA THR A 127 11.43 -18.42 -5.19
C THR A 127 10.08 -18.15 -5.86
N GLU A 128 9.36 -17.12 -5.44
CA GLU A 128 8.02 -16.80 -5.93
C GLU A 128 7.74 -15.30 -5.83
N ILE A 129 6.86 -14.80 -6.70
CA ILE A 129 6.22 -13.49 -6.59
C ILE A 129 4.69 -13.67 -6.54
N SER A 130 4.06 -13.07 -5.54
CA SER A 130 2.61 -13.01 -5.37
C SER A 130 2.09 -11.62 -5.68
N PHE A 131 1.20 -11.51 -6.66
CA PHE A 131 0.46 -10.28 -6.98
C PHE A 131 -0.81 -10.22 -6.15
N ILE A 132 -0.84 -9.32 -5.17
CA ILE A 132 -1.97 -9.14 -4.25
C ILE A 132 -2.82 -7.99 -4.79
N GLN A 133 -4.03 -8.32 -5.22
CA GLN A 133 -4.97 -7.40 -5.86
C GLN A 133 -6.32 -7.39 -5.10
N PRO A 134 -7.16 -6.37 -5.28
CA PRO A 134 -8.49 -6.33 -4.64
C PRO A 134 -9.42 -7.49 -5.02
N ASN A 135 -9.16 -8.13 -6.16
CA ASN A 135 -9.93 -9.27 -6.70
C ASN A 135 -9.27 -10.64 -6.41
N GLY A 136 -8.11 -10.69 -5.74
CA GLY A 136 -7.44 -11.94 -5.40
C GLY A 136 -5.92 -11.86 -5.42
N THR A 137 -5.30 -12.99 -5.10
CA THR A 137 -3.84 -13.16 -5.14
C THR A 137 -3.44 -14.12 -6.25
N PHE A 138 -2.48 -13.71 -7.07
CA PHE A 138 -1.97 -14.50 -8.20
C PHE A 138 -0.48 -14.75 -8.04
N ASN A 139 -0.09 -16.03 -8.07
CA ASN A 139 1.28 -16.44 -7.79
C ASN A 139 2.04 -16.83 -9.06
N ALA A 140 3.29 -16.39 -9.17
CA ALA A 140 4.22 -16.78 -10.23
C ALA A 140 5.53 -17.29 -9.62
N LYS A 141 5.94 -18.50 -10.00
CA LYS A 141 7.19 -19.11 -9.55
C LYS A 141 8.35 -18.54 -10.33
N ARG A 142 9.50 -18.37 -9.67
CA ARG A 142 10.74 -17.98 -10.36
C ARG A 142 11.12 -19.08 -11.36
N ASN A 143 11.44 -18.68 -12.59
CA ASN A 143 11.93 -19.58 -13.64
C ASN A 143 13.40 -19.94 -13.44
#